data_AF-A0A2W4LXC1-F1
#
_entry.id   AF-A0A2W4LXC1-F1
#
_cell.length_a   1.000
_cell.length_b   1.000
_cell.length_c   1.000
_cell.angle_alpha   90.00
_cell.angle_beta   90.00
_cell.angle_gamma   90.00
#
_symmetry.space_group_name_H-M   'P 1'
#
loop_
_entity.id
_entity.type
_entity.pdbx_description
1 polymer ?
#
loop_
_entity_poly.entity_id
_entity_poly.type
_entity_poly.pdbx_seq_one_letter_code
_entity_poly.pdbx_strand_id
1 'polypeptide(L)'
;MSQTPKKPQPPAARTAAATRRHVTRRERERRRQRMVVIVSSAAVGLALLAVLAGVLYEQVWVPSRPVAQVGSATLTRGDYERERRAETARTIGQSLYLATFGEQFAQQFLGQIGQLDAEVPQIRSQPLNELTINEWAERQIIAQRASSEFGIQATDAEIAQALVVDYGPAFAPTTSVTPTVAALPTLPPLTPEEGTPAAAAEGDAEQTAAPADTATSAPTESPAPTATPAGPTATPSPTATPEPTTPPTPTPQAEEALRRQGEVITRMFNDYRTQIQLIDPQRRPQLTEEDFRNGLIAQFQRQVLVEKIQERLVPEGSFTPSTDPSNIETRHILIKVTVPLTATEEEREAAYAERRAEAEELLEQALGGADFAALAQEHSEDYNTR
;
A
#
# COMPACT_ATOMS: atom_id res chain seq x y z
N MET A 1 -12.41 93.45 93.70
CA MET A 1 -10.98 93.80 93.74
C MET A 1 -10.21 92.71 93.04
N SER A 2 -9.59 93.08 91.93
CA SER A 2 -8.98 92.22 90.92
C SER A 2 -7.60 91.74 91.38
N GLN A 3 -7.33 90.44 91.31
CA GLN A 3 -5.96 89.91 91.41
C GLN A 3 -5.51 89.36 90.06
N THR A 4 -4.33 89.82 89.67
CA THR A 4 -3.58 89.66 88.43
C THR A 4 -3.13 88.22 88.12
N PRO A 5 -2.98 87.86 86.83
CA PRO A 5 -2.52 86.54 86.40
C PRO A 5 -0.99 86.45 86.36
N LYS A 6 -0.44 85.26 86.63
CA LYS A 6 0.99 84.95 86.49
C LYS A 6 1.23 84.22 85.17
N LYS A 7 2.06 84.80 84.30
CA LYS A 7 2.54 84.19 83.05
C LYS A 7 4.04 83.94 83.17
N PRO A 8 4.55 82.78 82.70
CA PRO A 8 5.93 82.67 82.24
C PRO A 8 6.04 82.42 80.72
N GLN A 9 7.13 82.95 80.18
CA GLN A 9 7.60 83.05 78.78
C GLN A 9 8.22 81.72 78.25
N PRO A 10 8.25 81.47 76.92
CA PRO A 10 8.71 80.22 76.28
C PRO A 10 10.23 80.16 75.98
N PRO A 11 10.78 78.97 75.70
CA PRO A 11 11.47 78.70 74.41
C PRO A 11 11.24 77.24 73.93
N ALA A 12 11.51 76.73 72.71
CA ALA A 12 12.35 77.11 71.60
C ALA A 12 11.84 76.45 70.30
N ALA A 13 12.23 77.00 69.15
CA ALA A 13 12.03 76.42 67.82
C ALA A 13 12.76 75.06 67.64
N ARG A 14 12.10 74.09 66.98
CA ARG A 14 12.79 73.05 66.20
C ARG A 14 12.06 72.82 64.88
N THR A 15 12.80 73.19 63.84
CA THR A 15 12.78 72.76 62.44
C THR A 15 12.17 71.38 62.16
N ALA A 16 11.48 71.32 61.02
CA ALA A 16 10.94 70.11 60.40
C ALA A 16 11.97 68.97 60.35
N ALA A 17 11.62 67.82 60.94
CA ALA A 17 12.30 66.55 60.69
C ALA A 17 11.36 65.67 59.86
N ALA A 18 11.72 65.43 58.61
CA ALA A 18 11.04 64.48 57.74
C ALA A 18 10.90 63.13 58.44
N THR A 19 9.66 62.70 58.68
CA THR A 19 9.33 61.37 59.20
C THR A 19 9.73 60.31 58.17
N ARG A 20 10.97 59.82 58.26
CA ARG A 20 11.39 58.59 57.59
C ARG A 20 10.58 57.45 58.19
N ARG A 21 9.55 57.02 57.47
CA ARG A 21 8.71 55.87 57.79
C ARG A 21 9.58 54.63 58.02
N HIS A 22 9.71 54.21 59.28
CA HIS A 22 10.40 52.98 59.66
C HIS A 22 9.56 51.76 59.25
N VAL A 23 9.80 51.27 58.03
CA VAL A 23 9.27 49.97 57.60
C VAL A 23 9.93 48.88 58.45
N THR A 24 9.13 48.16 59.23
CA THR A 24 9.58 47.09 60.11
C THR A 24 10.21 45.94 59.30
N ARG A 25 11.23 45.25 59.84
CA ARG A 25 11.95 44.17 59.14
C ARG A 25 11.01 43.10 58.56
N ARG A 26 9.93 42.80 59.30
CA ARG A 26 8.89 41.83 58.94
C ARG A 26 8.10 42.21 57.68
N GLU A 27 7.86 43.50 57.43
CA GLU A 27 7.20 43.96 56.20
C GLU A 27 8.11 43.84 54.97
N ARG A 28 9.43 44.01 55.14
CA ARG A 28 10.40 43.82 54.06
C ARG A 28 10.53 42.36 53.67
N GLU A 29 10.52 41.44 54.65
CA GLU A 29 10.55 40.00 54.41
C GLU A 29 9.30 39.51 53.68
N ARG A 30 8.09 39.94 54.09
CA ARG A 30 6.85 39.59 53.39
C ARG A 30 6.84 40.08 51.94
N ARG A 31 7.35 41.29 51.68
CA ARG A 31 7.48 41.81 50.32
C ARG A 31 8.47 40.99 49.49
N ARG A 32 9.62 40.63 50.07
CA ARG A 32 10.61 39.76 49.41
C ARG A 32 10.04 38.37 49.11
N GLN A 33 9.37 37.74 50.08
CA GLN A 33 8.75 36.43 49.91
C GLN A 33 7.66 36.46 48.83
N ARG A 34 6.77 37.47 48.83
CA ARG A 34 5.74 37.62 47.79
C ARG A 34 6.36 37.86 46.42
N MET A 35 7.42 38.66 46.34
CA MET A 35 8.14 38.91 45.09
C MET A 35 8.81 37.64 44.57
N VAL A 36 9.45 36.85 45.43
CA VAL A 36 10.02 35.54 45.07
C VAL A 36 8.94 34.60 44.53
N VAL A 37 7.78 34.52 45.17
CA VAL A 37 6.65 33.67 44.71
C VAL A 37 6.10 34.15 43.36
N ILE A 38 5.96 35.46 43.16
CA ILE A 38 5.47 36.01 41.88
C ILE A 38 6.49 35.75 40.76
N VAL A 39 7.78 35.99 41.01
CA VAL A 39 8.84 35.76 40.02
C VAL A 39 8.98 34.26 39.71
N SER A 40 8.91 33.39 40.72
CA SER A 40 9.00 31.94 40.50
C SER A 40 7.77 31.41 39.75
N SER A 41 6.56 31.83 40.12
CA SER A 41 5.34 31.44 39.39
C SER A 41 5.31 31.99 37.96
N ALA A 42 5.78 33.21 37.75
CA ALA A 42 5.93 33.78 36.40
C ALA A 42 6.96 33.00 35.57
N ALA A 43 8.11 32.64 36.16
CA ALA A 43 9.13 31.84 35.48
C ALA A 43 8.60 30.44 35.12
N VAL A 44 7.90 29.76 36.04
CA VAL A 44 7.27 28.46 35.77
C VAL A 44 6.18 28.60 34.71
N GLY A 45 5.33 29.62 34.78
CA GLY A 45 4.29 29.88 33.79
C GLY A 45 4.86 30.13 32.39
N LEU A 46 5.95 30.89 32.29
CA LEU A 46 6.64 31.16 31.03
C LEU A 46 7.34 29.91 30.48
N ALA A 47 7.93 29.07 31.35
CA ALA A 47 8.48 27.78 30.96
C ALA A 47 7.41 26.84 30.41
N LEU A 48 6.24 26.75 31.06
CA LEU A 48 5.11 25.96 30.57
C LEU A 48 4.57 26.48 29.24
N LEU A 49 4.49 27.80 29.06
CA LEU A 49 4.10 28.40 27.78
C LEU A 49 5.10 28.09 26.66
N ALA A 50 6.40 28.13 26.94
CA ALA A 50 7.43 27.78 25.97
C ALA A 50 7.33 26.30 25.56
N VAL A 51 7.10 25.39 26.51
CA VAL A 51 6.86 23.97 26.21
C VAL A 51 5.60 23.79 25.38
N LEU A 52 4.50 24.46 25.75
CA LEU A 52 3.24 24.41 25.01
C LEU A 52 3.42 24.92 23.57
N ALA A 53 4.09 26.06 23.38
CA ALA A 53 4.39 26.62 22.07
C ALA A 53 5.28 25.67 21.23
N GLY A 54 6.28 25.04 21.84
CA GLY A 54 7.11 24.03 21.19
C GLY A 54 6.31 22.81 20.74
N VAL A 55 5.41 22.30 21.59
CA VAL A 55 4.51 21.19 21.24
C VAL A 55 3.56 21.57 20.10
N LEU A 56 2.93 22.75 20.15
CA LEU A 56 2.08 23.21 19.05
C LEU A 56 2.86 23.37 17.73
N TYR A 57 4.08 23.91 17.79
CA TYR A 57 4.92 24.05 16.61
C TYR A 57 5.24 22.67 15.99
N GLU A 58 5.65 21.71 16.82
CA GLU A 58 6.06 20.38 16.36
C GLU A 58 4.88 19.49 15.91
N GLN A 59 3.73 19.58 16.59
CA GLN A 59 2.58 18.70 16.34
C GLN A 59 1.52 19.28 15.40
N VAL A 60 1.43 20.61 15.27
CA VAL A 60 0.38 21.25 14.46
C VAL A 60 0.99 21.93 13.24
N TRP A 61 2.06 22.71 13.41
CA TRP A 61 2.59 23.54 12.34
C TRP A 61 3.51 22.79 11.36
N VAL A 62 4.41 21.94 11.84
CA VAL A 62 5.31 21.16 10.97
C VAL A 62 4.52 20.16 10.10
N PRO A 63 3.53 19.41 10.63
CA PRO A 63 2.76 18.44 9.84
C PRO A 63 1.85 19.09 8.79
N SER A 64 1.40 20.34 8.98
CA SER A 64 0.47 21.00 8.05
C SER A 64 1.14 21.58 6.80
N ARG A 65 2.45 21.44 6.62
CA ARG A 65 3.16 22.00 5.46
C ARG A 65 2.82 21.21 4.19
N PRO A 66 2.46 21.87 3.07
CA PRO A 66 2.18 21.19 1.81
C PRO A 66 3.46 20.58 1.24
N VAL A 67 3.34 19.38 0.69
CA VAL A 67 4.40 18.61 0.04
C VAL A 67 4.09 18.43 -1.45
N ALA A 68 2.85 18.12 -1.79
CA ALA A 68 2.39 17.97 -3.17
C ALA A 68 0.90 18.38 -3.30
N GLN A 69 0.45 18.62 -4.53
CA GLN A 69 -0.94 18.95 -4.82
C GLN A 69 -1.38 18.31 -6.14
N VAL A 70 -2.58 17.72 -6.16
CA VAL A 70 -3.22 17.15 -7.35
C VAL A 70 -4.67 17.63 -7.40
N GLY A 71 -4.96 18.55 -8.32
CA GLY A 71 -6.25 19.21 -8.40
C GLY A 71 -6.59 19.95 -7.10
N SER A 72 -7.68 19.56 -6.45
CA SER A 72 -8.11 20.10 -5.15
C SER A 72 -7.51 19.38 -3.94
N ALA A 73 -6.83 18.24 -4.12
CA ALA A 73 -6.24 17.48 -3.03
C ALA A 73 -4.81 17.99 -2.75
N THR A 74 -4.50 18.27 -1.47
CA THR A 74 -3.16 18.66 -1.03
C THR A 74 -2.60 17.58 -0.11
N LEU A 75 -1.39 17.11 -0.40
CA LEU A 75 -0.64 16.22 0.47
C LEU A 75 0.18 17.08 1.45
N THR A 76 -0.19 17.08 2.73
CA THR A 76 0.62 17.72 3.77
C THR A 76 1.74 16.81 4.25
N ARG A 77 2.68 17.34 5.03
CA ARG A 77 3.77 16.57 5.65
C ARG A 77 3.23 15.44 6.54
N GLY A 78 2.18 15.72 7.32
CA GLY A 78 1.53 14.71 8.15
C GLY A 78 0.79 13.66 7.32
N ASP A 79 0.18 14.05 6.20
CA ASP A 79 -0.44 13.10 5.27
C ASP A 79 0.61 12.19 4.64
N TYR A 80 1.73 12.76 4.19
CA TYR A 80 2.85 12.00 3.65
C TYR A 80 3.39 10.97 4.65
N GLU A 81 3.53 11.34 5.93
CA GLU A 81 3.94 10.38 6.98
C GLU A 81 2.92 9.25 7.13
N ARG A 82 1.61 9.55 7.10
CA ARG A 82 0.55 8.54 7.12
C ARG A 82 0.60 7.63 5.90
N GLU A 83 0.83 8.18 4.72
CA GLU A 83 0.97 7.42 3.48
C GLU A 83 2.18 6.48 3.53
N ARG A 84 3.34 6.93 4.02
CA ARG A 84 4.52 6.08 4.19
C ARG A 84 4.30 4.95 5.20
N ARG A 85 3.60 5.22 6.31
CA ARG A 85 3.24 4.20 7.30
C ARG A 85 2.28 3.17 6.71
N ALA A 86 1.26 3.63 6.00
CA ALA A 86 0.29 2.79 5.30
C ALA A 86 0.95 1.93 4.21
N GLU A 87 1.88 2.50 3.44
CA GLU A 87 2.68 1.79 2.44
C GLU A 87 3.51 0.67 3.10
N THR A 88 4.18 0.98 4.21
CA THR A 88 4.98 0.01 4.97
C THR A 88 4.10 -1.10 5.55
N ALA A 89 2.94 -0.74 6.10
CA ALA A 89 1.97 -1.70 6.63
C ALA A 89 1.42 -2.62 5.53
N ARG A 90 1.15 -2.08 4.33
CA ARG A 90 0.75 -2.86 3.15
C ARG A 90 1.84 -3.84 2.73
N THR A 91 3.10 -3.39 2.64
CA THR A 91 4.23 -4.27 2.30
C THR A 91 4.38 -5.40 3.32
N ILE A 92 4.29 -5.09 4.62
CA ILE A 92 4.30 -6.10 5.68
C ILE A 92 3.11 -7.05 5.55
N GLY A 93 1.90 -6.54 5.29
CA GLY A 93 0.70 -7.34 5.09
C GLY A 93 0.84 -8.34 3.94
N GLN A 94 1.42 -7.90 2.82
CA GLN A 94 1.76 -8.78 1.70
C GLN A 94 2.80 -9.84 2.10
N SER A 95 3.87 -9.46 2.81
CA SER A 95 4.85 -10.43 3.33
C SER A 95 4.23 -11.46 4.26
N LEU A 96 3.29 -11.05 5.12
CA LEU A 96 2.56 -11.96 6.00
C LEU A 96 1.66 -12.92 5.22
N TYR A 97 0.97 -12.44 4.19
CA TYR A 97 0.19 -13.30 3.30
C TYR A 97 1.10 -14.32 2.61
N LEU A 98 2.24 -13.89 2.09
CA LEU A 98 3.20 -14.82 1.48
C LEU A 98 3.77 -15.83 2.50
N ALA A 99 3.90 -15.44 3.77
CA ALA A 99 4.33 -16.33 4.83
C ALA A 99 3.32 -17.46 5.13
N THR A 100 2.02 -17.30 4.78
CA THR A 100 1.03 -18.37 5.00
C THR A 100 1.23 -19.59 4.09
N PHE A 101 2.04 -19.46 3.03
CA PHE A 101 2.32 -20.56 2.10
C PHE A 101 3.46 -21.49 2.53
N GLY A 102 4.16 -21.19 3.63
CA GLY A 102 5.14 -22.13 4.20
C GLY A 102 6.16 -21.51 5.16
N GLU A 103 6.76 -22.35 6.00
CA GLU A 103 7.69 -21.92 7.04
C GLU A 103 8.97 -21.28 6.48
N GLN A 104 9.45 -21.74 5.33
CA GLN A 104 10.62 -21.15 4.66
C GLN A 104 10.40 -19.68 4.29
N PHE A 105 9.20 -19.35 3.79
CA PHE A 105 8.81 -17.97 3.52
C PHE A 105 8.70 -17.15 4.80
N ALA A 106 8.07 -17.71 5.83
CA ALA A 106 7.93 -17.03 7.12
C ALA A 106 9.29 -16.59 7.70
N GLN A 107 10.32 -17.44 7.62
CA GLN A 107 11.67 -17.10 8.12
C GLN A 107 12.35 -16.01 7.28
N GLN A 108 12.22 -16.05 5.95
CA GLN A 108 12.75 -15.00 5.08
C GLN A 108 12.09 -13.64 5.38
N PHE A 109 10.77 -13.63 5.54
CA PHE A 109 10.01 -12.39 5.78
C PHE A 109 10.19 -11.84 7.19
N LEU A 110 10.55 -12.66 8.18
CA LEU A 110 10.84 -12.19 9.54
C LEU A 110 11.91 -11.09 9.54
N GLY A 111 13.02 -11.30 8.83
CA GLY A 111 14.10 -10.31 8.72
C GLY A 111 13.65 -9.02 8.02
N GLN A 112 12.89 -9.16 6.93
CA GLN A 112 12.36 -8.02 6.17
C GLN A 112 11.38 -7.18 7.01
N ILE A 113 10.46 -7.82 7.74
CA ILE A 113 9.50 -7.14 8.62
C ILE A 113 10.24 -6.34 9.71
N GLY A 114 11.29 -6.91 10.29
CA GLY A 114 12.13 -6.23 11.28
C GLY A 114 12.84 -4.98 10.74
N GLN A 115 13.30 -5.03 9.49
CA GLN A 115 13.89 -3.87 8.81
C GLN A 115 12.84 -2.79 8.53
N LEU A 116 11.73 -3.16 7.90
CA LEU A 116 10.64 -2.23 7.57
C LEU A 116 10.10 -1.53 8.83
N ASP A 117 9.89 -2.26 9.91
CA ASP A 117 9.48 -1.69 11.19
C ASP A 117 10.50 -0.71 11.77
N ALA A 118 11.81 -0.94 11.56
CA ALA A 118 12.87 -0.07 12.07
C ALA A 118 12.92 1.29 11.35
N GLU A 119 12.44 1.33 10.11
CA GLU A 119 12.43 2.54 9.28
C GLU A 119 11.25 3.48 9.64
N VAL A 120 10.17 2.94 10.21
CA VAL A 120 8.94 3.71 10.52
C VAL A 120 9.20 4.95 11.40
N PRO A 121 9.97 4.89 12.50
CA PRO A 121 10.27 6.08 13.31
C PRO A 121 11.11 7.13 12.56
N GLN A 122 11.82 6.72 11.51
CA GLN A 122 12.71 7.61 10.75
C GLN A 122 12.01 8.36 9.62
N ILE A 123 10.79 7.95 9.23
CA ILE A 123 10.02 8.54 8.11
C ILE A 123 10.02 10.08 8.15
N ARG A 124 9.79 10.67 9.33
CA ARG A 124 9.72 12.13 9.51
C ARG A 124 11.06 12.84 9.26
N SER A 125 12.17 12.16 9.54
CA SER A 125 13.52 12.71 9.42
C SER A 125 14.18 12.43 8.07
N GLN A 126 13.66 11.45 7.32
CA GLN A 126 14.18 11.10 6.01
C GLN A 126 13.75 12.13 4.94
N PRO A 127 14.53 12.28 3.87
CA PRO A 127 14.11 13.01 2.69
C PRO A 127 12.76 12.52 2.17
N LEU A 128 12.04 13.40 1.47
CA LEU A 128 10.81 13.02 0.79
C LEU A 128 11.12 11.92 -0.23
N ASN A 129 10.26 10.90 -0.25
CA ASN A 129 10.32 9.81 -1.21
C ASN A 129 9.40 10.15 -2.38
N GLU A 130 10.00 10.40 -3.54
CA GLU A 130 9.28 10.75 -4.77
C GLU A 130 8.33 9.63 -5.23
N LEU A 131 8.66 8.36 -4.99
CA LEU A 131 7.79 7.24 -5.35
C LEU A 131 6.48 7.30 -4.57
N THR A 132 6.54 7.53 -3.26
CA THR A 132 5.32 7.65 -2.43
C THR A 132 4.47 8.84 -2.87
N ILE A 133 5.10 9.98 -3.22
CA ILE A 133 4.38 11.16 -3.72
C ILE A 133 3.70 10.84 -5.07
N ASN A 134 4.42 10.18 -5.99
CA ASN A 134 3.89 9.78 -7.29
C ASN A 134 2.75 8.77 -7.16
N GLU A 135 2.91 7.74 -6.33
CA GLU A 135 1.83 6.77 -6.06
C GLU A 135 0.60 7.44 -5.46
N TRP A 136 0.79 8.38 -4.53
CA TRP A 136 -0.31 9.18 -3.99
C TRP A 136 -0.97 10.01 -5.09
N ALA A 137 -0.18 10.71 -5.90
CA ALA A 137 -0.67 11.54 -6.98
C ALA A 137 -1.47 10.73 -8.01
N GLU A 138 -0.97 9.57 -8.42
CA GLU A 138 -1.69 8.64 -9.29
C GLU A 138 -3.02 8.19 -8.69
N ARG A 139 -3.05 7.82 -7.39
CA ARG A 139 -4.30 7.47 -6.71
C ARG A 139 -5.30 8.62 -6.74
N GLN A 140 -4.84 9.85 -6.52
CA GLN A 140 -5.71 11.03 -6.62
C GLN A 140 -6.23 11.25 -8.04
N ILE A 141 -5.37 11.12 -9.06
CA ILE A 141 -5.77 11.25 -10.47
C ILE A 141 -6.82 10.21 -10.84
N ILE A 142 -6.57 8.94 -10.50
CA ILE A 142 -7.49 7.82 -10.77
C ILE A 142 -8.83 8.08 -10.07
N ALA A 143 -8.84 8.39 -8.78
CA ALA A 143 -10.06 8.63 -8.03
C ALA A 143 -10.86 9.83 -8.56
N GLN A 144 -10.19 10.94 -8.84
CA GLN A 144 -10.82 12.15 -9.37
C GLN A 144 -11.42 11.88 -10.75
N ARG A 145 -10.64 11.33 -11.70
CA ARG A 145 -11.12 11.06 -13.06
C ARG A 145 -12.19 9.97 -13.12
N ALA A 146 -12.08 8.91 -12.30
CA ALA A 146 -13.13 7.91 -12.15
C ALA A 146 -14.47 8.58 -11.86
N SER A 147 -14.50 9.50 -10.89
CA SER A 147 -15.72 10.19 -10.50
C SER A 147 -16.18 11.24 -11.52
N SER A 148 -15.26 12.06 -12.06
CA SER A 148 -15.63 13.22 -12.88
C SER A 148 -15.89 12.88 -14.35
N GLU A 149 -15.14 11.94 -14.92
CA GLU A 149 -15.26 11.56 -16.34
C GLU A 149 -16.19 10.37 -16.53
N PHE A 150 -16.14 9.39 -15.62
CA PHE A 150 -16.86 8.13 -15.78
C PHE A 150 -18.05 7.94 -14.82
N GLY A 151 -18.21 8.82 -13.82
CA GLY A 151 -19.23 8.65 -12.78
C GLY A 151 -19.01 7.40 -11.91
N ILE A 152 -17.77 6.89 -11.86
CA ILE A 152 -17.37 5.68 -11.14
C ILE A 152 -16.94 6.04 -9.72
N GLN A 153 -17.42 5.28 -8.75
CA GLN A 153 -16.97 5.34 -7.35
C GLN A 153 -16.73 3.93 -6.83
N ALA A 154 -15.80 3.80 -5.87
CA ALA A 154 -15.58 2.57 -5.13
C ALA A 154 -16.30 2.68 -3.78
N THR A 155 -17.25 1.78 -3.52
CA THR A 155 -17.96 1.73 -2.25
C THR A 155 -17.17 0.92 -1.22
N ASP A 156 -17.36 1.20 0.07
CA ASP A 156 -16.70 0.47 1.15
C ASP A 156 -16.97 -1.05 1.08
N ALA A 157 -18.18 -1.42 0.65
CA ALA A 157 -18.56 -2.82 0.46
C ALA A 157 -17.77 -3.50 -0.66
N GLU A 158 -17.56 -2.84 -1.79
CA GLU A 158 -16.77 -3.39 -2.90
C GLU A 158 -15.29 -3.52 -2.52
N ILE A 159 -14.75 -2.52 -1.82
CA ILE A 159 -13.37 -2.55 -1.28
C ILE A 159 -13.23 -3.72 -0.29
N ALA A 160 -14.21 -3.89 0.60
CA ALA A 160 -14.23 -4.99 1.56
C ALA A 160 -14.35 -6.35 0.87
N GLN A 161 -15.18 -6.47 -0.17
CA GLN A 161 -15.31 -7.69 -0.96
C GLN A 161 -13.99 -8.06 -1.62
N ALA A 162 -13.36 -7.12 -2.34
CA ALA A 162 -12.07 -7.36 -2.99
C ALA A 162 -10.99 -7.79 -1.97
N LEU A 163 -10.91 -7.10 -0.83
CA LEU A 163 -9.96 -7.45 0.22
C LEU A 163 -10.21 -8.85 0.79
N VAL A 164 -11.47 -9.20 1.08
CA VAL A 164 -11.84 -10.49 1.65
C VAL A 164 -11.65 -11.63 0.64
N VAL A 165 -11.84 -11.38 -0.65
CA VAL A 165 -11.54 -12.36 -1.70
C VAL A 165 -10.05 -12.72 -1.67
N ASP A 166 -9.17 -11.72 -1.62
CA ASP A 166 -7.72 -11.94 -1.72
C ASP A 166 -7.10 -12.43 -0.41
N TYR A 167 -7.47 -11.84 0.73
CA TYR A 167 -6.83 -12.10 2.03
C TYR A 167 -7.68 -12.95 2.97
N GLY A 168 -8.99 -13.05 2.74
CA GLY A 168 -9.90 -13.81 3.60
C GLY A 168 -9.50 -15.28 3.78
N PRO A 169 -9.13 -16.03 2.73
CA PRO A 169 -8.73 -17.43 2.87
C PRO A 169 -7.54 -17.65 3.82
N ALA A 170 -6.61 -16.70 3.87
CA ALA A 170 -5.40 -16.78 4.69
C ALA A 170 -5.60 -16.25 6.13
N PHE A 171 -6.50 -15.29 6.32
CA PHE A 171 -6.61 -14.53 7.58
C PHE A 171 -7.99 -14.53 8.22
N ALA A 172 -8.99 -15.19 7.63
CA ALA A 172 -10.31 -15.33 8.25
C ALA A 172 -10.21 -16.10 9.59
N PRO A 173 -11.03 -15.74 10.59
CA PRO A 173 -11.10 -16.54 11.81
C PRO A 173 -11.52 -17.97 11.47
N THR A 174 -10.87 -18.96 12.10
CA THR A 174 -11.19 -20.39 11.96
C THR A 174 -12.53 -20.71 12.64
N THR A 175 -13.64 -20.17 12.13
CA THR A 175 -14.96 -20.71 12.39
C THR A 175 -15.29 -21.63 11.25
N SER A 176 -15.44 -22.92 11.57
CA SER A 176 -15.88 -24.00 10.67
C SER A 176 -16.96 -23.49 9.71
N VAL A 177 -16.62 -23.36 8.43
CA VAL A 177 -17.64 -23.36 7.38
C VAL A 177 -18.25 -24.76 7.42
N THR A 178 -19.42 -24.89 8.05
CA THR A 178 -20.28 -26.05 7.78
C THR A 178 -20.82 -25.81 6.38
N PRO A 179 -20.41 -26.54 5.33
CA PRO A 179 -21.08 -26.42 4.05
C PRO A 179 -22.53 -26.83 4.27
N THR A 180 -23.45 -25.89 4.06
CA THR A 180 -24.87 -26.23 3.93
C THR A 180 -24.98 -26.99 2.62
N VAL A 181 -24.96 -28.32 2.70
CA VAL A 181 -25.20 -29.20 1.56
C VAL A 181 -26.64 -28.96 1.11
N ALA A 182 -26.80 -28.33 -0.05
CA ALA A 182 -28.07 -28.27 -0.74
C ALA A 182 -28.52 -29.71 -1.04
N ALA A 183 -29.73 -30.07 -0.57
CA ALA A 183 -30.30 -31.39 -0.80
C ALA A 183 -30.44 -31.67 -2.31
N LEU A 184 -29.77 -32.70 -2.80
CA LEU A 184 -30.00 -33.25 -4.14
C LEU A 184 -31.42 -33.85 -4.21
N PRO A 185 -32.16 -33.70 -5.33
CA PRO A 185 -33.41 -34.40 -5.53
C PRO A 185 -33.17 -35.92 -5.65
N THR A 186 -33.85 -36.66 -4.78
CA THR A 186 -33.88 -38.13 -4.74
C THR A 186 -34.50 -38.69 -6.02
N LEU A 187 -33.74 -39.49 -6.77
CA LEU A 187 -34.29 -40.39 -7.80
C LEU A 187 -34.68 -41.74 -7.13
N PRO A 188 -35.78 -42.39 -7.54
CA PRO A 188 -36.31 -43.59 -6.89
C PRO A 188 -35.48 -44.86 -7.22
N PRO A 189 -35.57 -45.93 -6.39
CA PRO A 189 -34.62 -47.03 -6.39
C PRO A 189 -34.97 -48.12 -7.43
N LEU A 190 -33.94 -48.74 -7.98
CA LEU A 190 -34.04 -50.09 -8.57
C LEU A 190 -33.15 -51.04 -7.75
N THR A 191 -33.83 -52.02 -7.16
CA THR A 191 -33.37 -53.13 -6.30
C THR A 191 -32.61 -54.24 -7.07
N PRO A 192 -31.99 -55.25 -6.40
CA PRO A 192 -30.62 -55.70 -6.64
C PRO A 192 -30.49 -57.20 -7.05
N GLU A 193 -29.28 -57.64 -7.43
CA GLU A 193 -28.78 -59.03 -7.26
C GLU A 193 -27.28 -58.93 -6.90
N GLU A 194 -26.84 -59.21 -5.68
CA GLU A 194 -26.67 -60.50 -4.97
C GLU A 194 -25.34 -61.22 -5.32
N GLY A 195 -24.49 -61.43 -4.31
CA GLY A 195 -23.22 -62.16 -4.44
C GLY A 195 -22.15 -61.83 -3.39
N THR A 196 -22.39 -62.19 -2.14
CA THR A 196 -21.42 -62.30 -0.99
C THR A 196 -21.21 -63.82 -0.74
N PRO A 197 -20.24 -64.37 0.05
CA PRO A 197 -19.18 -63.82 0.92
C PRO A 197 -17.77 -64.47 0.78
N ALA A 198 -16.74 -63.96 1.49
CA ALA A 198 -16.17 -64.59 2.71
C ALA A 198 -14.67 -64.31 2.99
N ALA A 199 -14.39 -63.93 4.26
CA ALA A 199 -13.22 -64.17 5.12
C ALA A 199 -11.83 -63.59 4.69
N ALA A 200 -10.97 -62.93 5.48
CA ALA A 200 -10.59 -62.80 6.91
C ALA A 200 -9.07 -63.14 7.07
N ALA A 201 -8.41 -62.46 8.03
CA ALA A 201 -7.01 -62.56 8.52
C ALA A 201 -5.97 -61.71 7.75
N GLU A 202 -5.39 -60.65 8.33
CA GLU A 202 -4.34 -60.53 9.40
C GLU A 202 -2.94 -60.97 8.94
N GLY A 203 -1.94 -60.09 9.11
CA GLY A 203 -0.52 -60.45 9.02
C GLY A 203 0.45 -59.34 8.61
N ASP A 204 0.84 -58.53 9.59
CA ASP A 204 2.16 -57.95 9.94
C ASP A 204 3.42 -57.98 9.01
N ALA A 205 4.37 -57.13 9.44
CA ALA A 205 5.81 -57.02 9.12
C ALA A 205 6.20 -56.21 7.85
N GLU A 206 6.70 -54.97 7.99
CA GLU A 206 8.03 -54.53 8.46
C GLU A 206 9.04 -54.42 7.29
N GLN A 207 9.40 -53.18 6.98
CA GLN A 207 10.30 -52.78 5.90
C GLN A 207 11.60 -52.26 6.51
N THR A 208 12.74 -52.82 6.13
CA THR A 208 14.07 -52.27 6.46
C THR A 208 15.10 -52.64 5.40
N ALA A 209 15.96 -51.65 5.13
CA ALA A 209 17.30 -51.68 4.53
C ALA A 209 17.45 -51.61 2.99
N ALA A 210 17.86 -50.41 2.55
CA ALA A 210 18.92 -50.15 1.55
C ALA A 210 20.25 -50.84 1.95
N PRO A 211 21.34 -50.94 1.14
CA PRO A 211 21.78 -49.98 0.10
C PRO A 211 22.55 -50.54 -1.14
N ALA A 212 22.91 -49.59 -2.03
CA ALA A 212 24.12 -49.43 -2.87
C ALA A 212 24.81 -50.65 -3.55
N ASP A 213 25.07 -50.60 -4.87
CA ASP A 213 26.28 -50.01 -5.48
C ASP A 213 26.43 -50.28 -7.01
N THR A 214 26.95 -49.25 -7.67
CA THR A 214 27.74 -49.10 -8.92
C THR A 214 28.35 -50.34 -9.63
N ALA A 215 28.25 -50.43 -10.98
CA ALA A 215 29.38 -50.65 -11.92
C ALA A 215 29.01 -50.74 -13.44
N THR A 216 29.76 -49.94 -14.21
CA THR A 216 30.19 -49.93 -15.64
C THR A 216 30.21 -51.23 -16.47
N SER A 217 29.86 -51.16 -17.77
CA SER A 217 30.74 -51.44 -18.95
C SER A 217 29.98 -51.48 -20.29
N ALA A 218 30.57 -50.89 -21.33
CA ALA A 218 30.13 -50.87 -22.73
C ALA A 218 30.44 -52.20 -23.48
N PRO A 219 29.86 -52.42 -24.69
CA PRO A 219 30.73 -52.60 -25.87
C PRO A 219 30.18 -52.08 -27.23
N THR A 220 31.15 -51.58 -28.03
CA THR A 220 31.47 -51.89 -29.45
C THR A 220 30.50 -51.58 -30.62
N GLU A 221 31.04 -50.83 -31.58
CA GLU A 221 30.49 -50.48 -32.91
C GLU A 221 30.68 -51.58 -33.99
N SER A 222 29.75 -51.65 -34.96
CA SER A 222 29.96 -52.17 -36.34
C SER A 222 28.76 -51.82 -37.26
N PRO A 223 28.88 -51.85 -38.60
CA PRO A 223 28.50 -50.71 -39.46
C PRO A 223 27.16 -50.84 -40.22
N ALA A 224 26.81 -49.71 -40.86
CA ALA A 224 25.56 -49.37 -41.56
C ALA A 224 25.12 -50.30 -42.70
N PRO A 225 23.80 -50.26 -43.04
CA PRO A 225 23.45 -49.81 -44.39
C PRO A 225 22.29 -48.79 -44.48
N THR A 226 22.50 -47.81 -45.37
CA THR A 226 21.57 -47.18 -46.34
C THR A 226 20.21 -46.66 -45.90
N ALA A 227 20.06 -45.33 -46.02
CA ALA A 227 18.82 -44.59 -45.83
C ALA A 227 17.74 -44.94 -46.87
N THR A 228 16.54 -45.26 -46.38
CA THR A 228 15.27 -45.17 -47.12
C THR A 228 14.48 -44.01 -46.52
N PRO A 229 14.03 -43.00 -47.27
CA PRO A 229 13.14 -41.97 -46.73
C PRO A 229 11.69 -42.46 -46.83
N ALA A 230 11.17 -42.97 -45.71
CA ALA A 230 9.73 -43.07 -45.46
C ALA A 230 9.50 -42.56 -44.03
N GLY A 231 9.14 -41.29 -43.90
CA GLY A 231 8.80 -40.70 -42.61
C GLY A 231 7.46 -41.26 -42.10
N PRO A 232 7.33 -41.58 -40.80
CA PRO A 232 6.03 -41.90 -40.21
C PRO A 232 5.19 -40.64 -40.02
N THR A 233 3.94 -40.67 -40.47
CA THR A 233 2.91 -39.71 -40.13
C THR A 233 2.72 -39.69 -38.61
N ALA A 234 2.86 -38.53 -37.97
CA ALA A 234 2.62 -38.37 -36.55
C ALA A 234 1.12 -38.56 -36.24
N THR A 235 0.81 -39.53 -35.37
CA THR A 235 -0.50 -39.68 -34.73
C THR A 235 -0.75 -38.49 -33.81
N PRO A 236 -1.92 -37.81 -33.86
CA PRO A 236 -2.20 -36.71 -32.93
C PRO A 236 -2.27 -37.24 -31.49
N SER A 237 -1.57 -36.54 -30.59
CA SER A 237 -1.61 -36.75 -29.13
C SER A 237 -3.02 -36.54 -28.58
N PRO A 238 -3.49 -37.31 -27.58
CA PRO A 238 -4.80 -37.10 -26.98
C PRO A 238 -4.90 -35.70 -26.35
N THR A 239 -5.99 -35.01 -26.67
CA THR A 239 -6.38 -33.73 -26.05
C THR A 239 -6.57 -33.93 -24.55
N ALA A 240 -5.92 -33.08 -23.74
CA ALA A 240 -6.10 -33.08 -22.30
C ALA A 240 -7.57 -32.80 -21.95
N THR A 241 -8.18 -33.70 -21.17
CA THR A 241 -9.46 -33.45 -20.51
C THR A 241 -9.30 -32.23 -19.60
N PRO A 242 -10.18 -31.21 -19.69
CA PRO A 242 -10.11 -30.07 -18.78
C PRO A 242 -10.32 -30.56 -17.35
N GLU A 243 -9.40 -30.17 -16.47
CA GLU A 243 -9.48 -30.41 -15.03
C GLU A 243 -10.80 -29.82 -14.48
N PRO A 244 -11.49 -30.48 -13.54
CA PRO A 244 -12.76 -29.99 -13.02
C PRO A 244 -12.59 -28.59 -12.42
N THR A 245 -13.28 -27.62 -13.01
CA THR A 245 -13.37 -26.24 -12.50
C THR A 245 -14.01 -26.28 -11.11
N THR A 246 -13.26 -25.89 -10.09
CA THR A 246 -13.81 -25.64 -8.76
C THR A 246 -14.88 -24.56 -8.88
N PRO A 247 -16.09 -24.76 -8.31
CA PRO A 247 -17.12 -23.72 -8.36
C PRO A 247 -16.60 -22.46 -7.65
N PRO A 248 -16.89 -21.25 -8.17
CA PRO A 248 -16.43 -20.02 -7.55
C PRO A 248 -16.96 -19.94 -6.10
N THR A 249 -16.07 -19.64 -5.16
CA THR A 249 -16.48 -19.30 -3.79
C THR A 249 -17.43 -18.10 -3.85
N PRO A 250 -18.63 -18.16 -3.28
CA PRO A 250 -19.58 -17.05 -3.37
C PRO A 250 -18.99 -15.79 -2.70
N THR A 251 -18.93 -14.69 -3.45
CA THR A 251 -18.56 -13.38 -2.92
C THR A 251 -19.48 -13.01 -1.74
N PRO A 252 -18.94 -12.59 -0.58
CA PRO A 252 -19.76 -12.26 0.58
C PRO A 252 -20.67 -11.07 0.30
N GLN A 253 -21.87 -11.09 0.90
CA GLN A 253 -22.76 -9.93 0.89
C GLN A 253 -22.10 -8.71 1.59
N ALA A 254 -22.52 -7.50 1.24
CA ALA A 254 -21.87 -6.25 1.65
C ALA A 254 -21.58 -6.12 3.16
N GLU A 255 -22.57 -6.40 4.02
CA GLU A 255 -22.42 -6.29 5.47
C GLU A 255 -21.44 -7.35 6.02
N GLU A 256 -21.53 -8.57 5.50
CA GLU A 256 -20.62 -9.66 5.86
C GLU A 256 -19.18 -9.38 5.38
N ALA A 257 -19.02 -8.78 4.20
CA ALA A 257 -17.72 -8.39 3.66
C ALA A 257 -17.05 -7.35 4.57
N LEU A 258 -17.78 -6.31 5.00
CA LEU A 258 -17.27 -5.27 5.90
C LEU A 258 -16.83 -5.85 7.26
N ARG A 259 -17.63 -6.76 7.83
CA ARG A 259 -17.28 -7.45 9.08
C ARG A 259 -16.00 -8.28 8.91
N ARG A 260 -15.93 -9.12 7.88
CA ARG A 260 -14.75 -9.96 7.58
C ARG A 260 -13.51 -9.13 7.27
N GLN A 261 -13.65 -8.00 6.58
CA GLN A 261 -12.55 -7.09 6.30
C GLN A 261 -11.88 -6.62 7.59
N GLY A 262 -12.68 -6.21 8.58
CA GLY A 262 -12.19 -5.84 9.91
C GLY A 262 -11.41 -6.98 10.56
N GLU A 263 -11.97 -8.19 10.56
CA GLU A 263 -11.34 -9.37 11.15
C GLU A 263 -10.00 -9.74 10.50
N VAL A 264 -9.93 -9.68 9.16
CA VAL A 264 -8.71 -9.92 8.39
C VAL A 264 -7.63 -8.91 8.74
N ILE A 265 -7.97 -7.61 8.79
CA ILE A 265 -7.03 -6.55 9.14
C ILE A 265 -6.52 -6.73 10.58
N THR A 266 -7.42 -6.97 11.53
CA THR A 266 -7.05 -7.20 12.94
C THR A 266 -6.17 -8.44 13.07
N ARG A 267 -6.45 -9.53 12.35
CA ARG A 267 -5.63 -10.75 12.37
C ARG A 267 -4.23 -10.46 11.84
N MET A 268 -4.13 -9.82 10.69
CA MET A 268 -2.86 -9.49 10.06
C MET A 268 -2.01 -8.56 10.94
N PHE A 269 -2.61 -7.57 11.60
CA PHE A 269 -1.92 -6.72 12.57
C PHE A 269 -1.41 -7.52 13.79
N ASN A 270 -2.20 -8.46 14.31
CA ASN A 270 -1.78 -9.32 15.41
C ASN A 270 -0.63 -10.26 15.00
N ASP A 271 -0.64 -10.78 13.77
CA ASP A 271 0.44 -11.60 13.24
C ASP A 271 1.72 -10.74 13.11
N TYR A 272 1.64 -9.53 12.56
CA TYR A 272 2.77 -8.57 12.56
C TYR A 272 3.34 -8.32 13.96
N ARG A 273 2.47 -8.02 14.94
CA ARG A 273 2.90 -7.82 16.33
C ARG A 273 3.63 -9.04 16.88
N THR A 274 3.14 -10.23 16.57
CA THR A 274 3.78 -11.50 16.97
C THR A 274 5.16 -11.64 16.32
N GLN A 275 5.29 -11.34 15.02
CA GLN A 275 6.59 -11.38 14.33
C GLN A 275 7.60 -10.41 14.93
N ILE A 276 7.20 -9.18 15.28
CA ILE A 276 8.10 -8.21 15.94
C ILE A 276 8.59 -8.74 17.29
N GLN A 277 7.72 -9.39 18.07
CA GLN A 277 8.09 -9.99 19.36
C GLN A 277 9.03 -11.20 19.21
N LEU A 278 8.95 -11.94 18.10
CA LEU A 278 9.87 -13.02 17.79
C LEU A 278 11.28 -12.50 17.46
N ILE A 279 11.38 -11.34 16.80
CA ILE A 279 12.66 -10.70 16.47
C ILE A 279 13.34 -10.17 17.74
N ASP A 280 12.60 -9.42 18.55
CA ASP A 280 13.06 -8.92 19.84
C ASP A 280 11.84 -8.84 20.80
N PRO A 281 11.82 -9.66 21.87
CA PRO A 281 10.71 -9.68 22.83
C PRO A 281 10.43 -8.35 23.53
N GLN A 282 11.38 -7.41 23.55
CA GLN A 282 11.22 -6.08 24.15
C GLN A 282 10.82 -5.01 23.12
N ARG A 283 10.90 -5.33 21.82
CA ARG A 283 10.61 -4.37 20.75
C ARG A 283 9.12 -4.12 20.65
N ARG A 284 8.78 -2.83 20.53
CA ARG A 284 7.39 -2.39 20.33
C ARG A 284 7.12 -2.25 18.83
N PRO A 285 5.95 -2.69 18.35
CA PRO A 285 5.54 -2.43 16.97
C PRO A 285 5.45 -0.92 16.74
N GLN A 286 6.02 -0.45 15.64
CA GLN A 286 6.00 0.96 15.26
C GLN A 286 4.75 1.34 14.45
N LEU A 287 4.12 0.35 13.82
CA LEU A 287 2.86 0.48 13.11
C LEU A 287 1.67 0.12 14.00
N THR A 288 0.52 0.67 13.64
CA THR A 288 -0.78 0.47 14.30
C THR A 288 -1.73 -0.28 13.38
N GLU A 289 -2.82 -0.83 13.94
CA GLU A 289 -3.87 -1.45 13.13
C GLU A 289 -4.49 -0.45 12.12
N GLU A 290 -4.56 0.83 12.48
CA GLU A 290 -5.03 1.89 11.58
C GLU A 290 -4.12 2.06 10.36
N ASP A 291 -2.79 1.90 10.52
CA ASP A 291 -1.86 1.95 9.40
C ASP A 291 -2.13 0.80 8.40
N PHE A 292 -2.38 -0.42 8.91
CA PHE A 292 -2.78 -1.57 8.07
C PHE A 292 -4.11 -1.32 7.38
N ARG A 293 -5.10 -0.81 8.11
CA ARG A 293 -6.42 -0.47 7.57
C ARG A 293 -6.30 0.53 6.44
N ASN A 294 -5.59 1.64 6.65
CA ASN A 294 -5.43 2.70 5.66
C ASN A 294 -4.68 2.18 4.42
N GLY A 295 -3.59 1.43 4.60
CA GLY A 295 -2.79 0.90 3.49
C GLY A 295 -3.57 -0.09 2.63
N LEU A 296 -4.31 -1.01 3.25
CA LEU A 296 -5.09 -2.01 2.53
C LEU A 296 -6.33 -1.41 1.87
N ILE A 297 -7.07 -0.54 2.56
CA ILE A 297 -8.23 0.15 1.96
C ILE A 297 -7.79 0.98 0.76
N ALA A 298 -6.70 1.74 0.86
CA ALA A 298 -6.20 2.54 -0.26
C ALA A 298 -5.77 1.67 -1.45
N GLN A 299 -5.14 0.52 -1.20
CA GLN A 299 -4.78 -0.45 -2.25
C GLN A 299 -6.02 -0.98 -2.97
N PHE A 300 -6.98 -1.51 -2.22
CA PHE A 300 -8.17 -2.14 -2.79
C PHE A 300 -9.14 -1.12 -3.40
N GLN A 301 -9.18 0.11 -2.90
CA GLN A 301 -9.89 1.20 -3.54
C GLN A 301 -9.32 1.47 -4.94
N ARG A 302 -7.99 1.56 -5.09
CA ARG A 302 -7.37 1.73 -6.41
C ARG A 302 -7.71 0.57 -7.33
N GLN A 303 -7.63 -0.67 -6.83
CA GLN A 303 -7.95 -1.87 -7.62
C GLN A 303 -9.41 -1.83 -8.13
N VAL A 304 -10.38 -1.60 -7.25
CA VAL A 304 -11.80 -1.51 -7.60
C VAL A 304 -12.05 -0.39 -8.62
N LEU A 305 -11.41 0.78 -8.44
CA LEU A 305 -11.55 1.88 -9.39
C LEU A 305 -10.98 1.54 -10.76
N VAL A 306 -9.78 0.95 -10.81
CA VAL A 306 -9.13 0.55 -12.06
C VAL A 306 -9.94 -0.51 -12.79
N GLU A 307 -10.44 -1.52 -12.09
CA GLU A 307 -11.29 -2.57 -12.64
C GLU A 307 -12.56 -1.98 -13.27
N LYS A 308 -13.28 -1.13 -12.54
CA LYS A 308 -14.48 -0.46 -13.05
C LYS A 308 -14.19 0.46 -14.24
N ILE A 309 -13.07 1.18 -14.23
CA ILE A 309 -12.65 2.00 -15.37
C ILE A 309 -12.37 1.10 -16.56
N GLN A 310 -11.68 -0.01 -16.37
CA GLN A 310 -11.36 -0.96 -17.43
C GLN A 310 -12.63 -1.57 -18.04
N GLU A 311 -13.57 -2.03 -17.22
CA GLU A 311 -14.88 -2.53 -17.68
C GLU A 311 -15.64 -1.48 -18.49
N ARG A 312 -15.52 -0.20 -18.10
CA ARG A 312 -16.16 0.91 -18.81
C ARG A 312 -15.50 1.22 -20.14
N LEU A 313 -14.17 1.14 -20.22
CA LEU A 313 -13.39 1.45 -21.42
C LEU A 313 -13.35 0.28 -22.42
N VAL A 314 -13.35 -0.95 -21.92
CA VAL A 314 -13.32 -2.18 -22.71
C VAL A 314 -14.41 -3.13 -22.20
N PRO A 315 -15.69 -2.90 -22.57
CA PRO A 315 -16.76 -3.84 -22.24
C PRO A 315 -16.42 -5.23 -22.80
N GLU A 316 -16.64 -6.32 -22.07
CA GLU A 316 -16.28 -7.68 -22.53
C GLU A 316 -16.86 -8.02 -23.92
N GLY A 317 -18.07 -7.54 -24.21
CA GLY A 317 -18.70 -7.73 -25.53
C GLY A 317 -18.09 -6.92 -26.67
N SER A 318 -17.13 -6.02 -26.39
CA SER A 318 -16.41 -5.22 -27.39
C SER A 318 -15.11 -5.87 -27.85
N PHE A 319 -14.62 -6.89 -27.15
CA PHE A 319 -13.40 -7.60 -27.51
C PHE A 319 -13.72 -8.82 -28.36
N THR A 320 -13.39 -8.76 -29.65
CA THR A 320 -13.32 -9.93 -30.52
C THR A 320 -11.87 -10.40 -30.59
N PRO A 321 -11.49 -11.52 -29.95
CA PRO A 321 -10.13 -12.05 -30.05
C PRO A 321 -9.82 -12.35 -31.51
N SER A 322 -8.73 -11.79 -32.03
CA SER A 322 -8.24 -12.18 -33.36
C SER A 322 -7.86 -13.66 -33.32
N THR A 323 -8.43 -14.46 -34.21
CA THR A 323 -7.99 -15.84 -34.46
C THR A 323 -6.74 -15.91 -35.34
N ASP A 324 -6.25 -14.75 -35.79
CA ASP A 324 -5.06 -14.62 -36.62
C ASP A 324 -3.86 -14.25 -35.74
N PRO A 325 -2.90 -15.17 -35.51
CA PRO A 325 -1.72 -14.92 -34.66
C PRO A 325 -0.75 -13.88 -35.25
N SER A 326 -1.00 -13.36 -36.46
CA SER A 326 -0.17 -12.36 -37.11
C SER A 326 -0.69 -10.92 -37.01
N ASN A 327 -1.90 -10.70 -36.49
CA ASN A 327 -2.51 -9.38 -36.44
C ASN A 327 -2.65 -8.87 -35.01
N ILE A 328 -1.63 -8.12 -34.56
CA ILE A 328 -1.81 -7.14 -33.47
C ILE A 328 -2.23 -5.84 -34.14
N GLU A 329 -3.51 -5.49 -34.03
CA GLU A 329 -3.98 -4.17 -34.44
C GLU A 329 -3.49 -3.13 -33.42
N THR A 330 -2.41 -2.43 -33.76
CA THR A 330 -1.93 -1.26 -33.00
C THR A 330 -2.27 0.00 -33.77
N ARG A 331 -2.77 1.02 -33.05
CA ARG A 331 -2.90 2.36 -33.60
C ARG A 331 -1.58 3.09 -33.37
N HIS A 332 -0.92 3.50 -34.46
CA HIS A 332 0.34 4.24 -34.39
C HIS A 332 0.34 5.40 -35.40
N ILE A 333 1.28 6.33 -35.26
CA ILE A 333 1.62 7.30 -36.30
C ILE A 333 3.12 7.12 -36.57
N LEU A 334 3.47 6.71 -37.79
CA LEU A 334 4.86 6.46 -38.15
C LEU A 334 5.44 7.65 -38.91
N ILE A 335 6.52 8.23 -38.37
CA ILE A 335 7.28 9.31 -39.02
C ILE A 335 8.61 8.72 -39.49
N LYS A 336 8.83 8.63 -40.81
CA LYS A 336 10.00 7.95 -41.37
C LYS A 336 11.19 8.90 -41.48
N VAL A 337 12.27 8.55 -40.81
CA VAL A 337 13.57 9.21 -41.01
C VAL A 337 14.29 8.52 -42.17
N THR A 338 14.48 9.23 -43.29
CA THR A 338 15.20 8.69 -44.45
C THR A 338 16.58 9.32 -44.50
N VAL A 339 17.62 8.49 -44.35
CA VAL A 339 19.01 8.95 -44.41
C VAL A 339 19.80 8.08 -45.41
N PRO A 340 20.60 8.66 -46.32
CA PRO A 340 21.40 7.87 -47.24
C PRO A 340 22.42 7.01 -46.49
N LEU A 341 22.74 5.82 -47.03
CA LEU A 341 23.70 4.87 -46.44
C LEU A 341 25.10 5.46 -46.27
N THR A 342 25.44 6.47 -47.07
CA THR A 342 26.73 7.19 -47.02
C THR A 342 26.75 8.34 -46.02
N ALA A 343 25.64 8.62 -45.34
CA ALA A 343 25.56 9.72 -44.39
C ALA A 343 26.46 9.48 -43.18
N THR A 344 27.11 10.56 -42.75
CA THR A 344 27.83 10.66 -41.48
C THR A 344 26.86 10.55 -40.30
N GLU A 345 27.41 10.35 -39.10
CA GLU A 345 26.62 10.26 -37.88
C GLU A 345 25.92 11.60 -37.54
N GLU A 346 26.61 12.73 -37.73
CA GLU A 346 26.02 14.07 -37.55
C GLU A 346 24.84 14.32 -38.51
N GLU A 347 24.94 13.88 -39.77
CA GLU A 347 23.85 14.01 -40.74
C GLU A 347 22.64 13.13 -40.38
N ARG A 348 22.86 11.95 -39.80
CA ARG A 348 21.78 11.09 -39.29
C ARG A 348 21.10 11.71 -38.08
N GLU A 349 21.89 12.24 -37.15
CA GLU A 349 21.37 12.86 -35.94
C GLU A 349 20.56 14.13 -36.28
N ALA A 350 21.04 14.94 -37.24
CA ALA A 350 20.29 16.09 -37.74
C ALA A 350 18.97 15.69 -38.40
N ALA A 351 18.98 14.67 -39.28
CA ALA A 351 17.76 14.16 -39.91
C ALA A 351 16.75 13.58 -38.90
N TYR A 352 17.25 12.94 -37.84
CA TYR A 352 16.41 12.42 -36.76
C TYR A 352 15.83 13.57 -35.91
N ALA A 353 16.65 14.57 -35.55
CA ALA A 353 16.23 15.71 -34.75
C ALA A 353 15.14 16.53 -35.45
N GLU A 354 15.24 16.71 -36.77
CA GLU A 354 14.22 17.40 -37.58
C GLU A 354 12.87 16.68 -37.51
N ARG A 355 12.85 15.37 -37.78
CA ARG A 355 11.61 14.56 -37.74
C ARG A 355 11.07 14.34 -36.34
N ARG A 356 11.93 14.38 -35.33
CA ARG A 356 11.52 14.25 -33.93
C ARG A 356 10.64 15.42 -33.50
N ALA A 357 10.92 16.65 -33.95
CA ALA A 357 10.09 17.80 -33.64
C ALA A 357 8.64 17.62 -34.15
N GLU A 358 8.47 17.07 -35.37
CA GLU A 358 7.17 16.73 -35.93
C GLU A 358 6.44 15.67 -35.08
N ALA A 359 7.15 14.62 -34.64
CA ALA A 359 6.58 13.58 -33.78
C ALA A 359 6.16 14.12 -32.40
N GLU A 360 6.95 15.02 -31.80
CA GLU A 360 6.65 15.65 -30.52
C GLU A 360 5.43 16.57 -30.61
N GLU A 361 5.28 17.31 -31.72
CA GLU A 361 4.10 18.14 -31.97
C GLU A 361 2.82 17.29 -32.11
N LEU A 362 2.86 16.20 -32.88
CA LEU A 362 1.72 15.29 -33.02
C LEU A 362 1.35 14.61 -31.69
N LEU A 363 2.35 14.29 -30.87
CA LEU A 363 2.12 13.77 -29.53
C LEU A 363 1.42 14.83 -28.65
N GLU A 364 1.85 16.08 -28.70
CA GLU A 364 1.22 17.17 -27.95
C GLU A 364 -0.23 17.39 -28.40
N GLN A 365 -0.51 17.35 -29.69
CA GLN A 365 -1.88 17.43 -30.22
C GLN A 365 -2.75 16.26 -29.74
N ALA A 366 -2.23 15.03 -29.80
CA ALA A 366 -2.94 13.85 -29.33
C ALA A 366 -3.22 13.91 -27.81
N LEU A 367 -2.24 14.35 -27.01
CA LEU A 367 -2.41 14.58 -25.57
C LEU A 367 -3.36 15.75 -25.28
N GLY A 368 -3.43 16.73 -26.18
CA GLY A 368 -4.38 17.84 -26.15
C GLY A 368 -5.82 17.47 -26.54
N GLY A 369 -6.07 16.21 -26.91
CA GLY A 369 -7.40 15.68 -27.22
C GLY A 369 -7.78 15.73 -28.69
N ALA A 370 -6.82 15.94 -29.60
CA ALA A 370 -7.05 15.74 -31.02
C ALA A 370 -7.38 14.27 -31.32
N ASP A 371 -8.24 14.03 -32.31
CA ASP A 371 -8.60 12.66 -32.70
C ASP A 371 -7.39 11.93 -33.31
N PHE A 372 -6.92 10.90 -32.60
CA PHE A 372 -5.76 10.13 -33.02
C PHE A 372 -5.95 9.47 -34.39
N ALA A 373 -7.17 9.05 -34.73
CA ALA A 373 -7.44 8.42 -36.02
C ALA A 373 -7.26 9.41 -37.18
N ALA A 374 -7.76 10.64 -37.01
CA ALA A 374 -7.56 11.71 -37.98
C ALA A 374 -6.08 12.08 -38.11
N LEU A 375 -5.37 12.24 -36.99
CA LEU A 375 -3.93 12.52 -37.00
C LEU A 375 -3.13 11.41 -37.68
N ALA A 376 -3.45 10.14 -37.43
CA ALA A 376 -2.79 9.01 -38.07
C ALA A 376 -3.03 8.99 -39.59
N GLN A 377 -4.26 9.25 -40.04
CA GLN A 377 -4.60 9.28 -41.45
C GLN A 377 -3.90 10.42 -42.20
N GLU A 378 -3.73 11.58 -41.56
CA GLU A 378 -3.09 12.75 -42.15
C GLU A 378 -1.55 12.65 -42.12
N HIS A 379 -0.98 12.22 -41.00
CA HIS A 379 0.45 12.34 -40.74
C HIS A 379 1.23 11.03 -40.78
N SER A 380 0.59 9.87 -40.68
CA SER A 380 1.33 8.60 -40.72
C SER A 380 1.90 8.35 -42.12
N GLU A 381 3.18 8.00 -42.15
CA GLU A 381 3.91 7.56 -43.34
C GLU A 381 3.93 6.02 -43.47
N ASP A 382 3.29 5.30 -42.54
CA ASP A 382 2.93 3.90 -42.74
C ASP A 382 1.66 3.79 -43.58
N TYR A 383 1.76 3.08 -44.70
CA TYR A 383 0.67 2.86 -45.65
C TYR A 383 -0.48 2.05 -45.05
N ASN A 384 -0.20 1.18 -44.08
CA ASN A 384 -1.21 0.35 -43.44
C ASN A 384 -2.07 1.11 -42.41
N THR A 385 -1.71 2.36 -42.14
CA THR A 385 -2.27 3.17 -41.05
C THR A 385 -3.05 4.38 -41.57
N ARG A 386 -3.12 4.56 -42.90
CA ARG A 386 -3.87 5.61 -43.62
C ARG A 386 -5.29 5.19 -43.99
#